data_AF-A0A1W9VY50-F1
#
_entry.id   AF-A0A1W9VY50-F1
#
_cell.length_a   1.000
_cell.length_b   1.000
_cell.length_c   1.000
_cell.angle_alpha   90.00
_cell.angle_beta   90.00
_cell.angle_gamma   90.00
#
_symmetry.space_group_name_H-M   'P 1'
#
loop_
_entity.id
_entity.type
_entity.pdbx_description
1 polymer ?
#
loop_
_entity_poly.entity_id
_entity_poly.type
_entity_poly.pdbx_seq_one_letter_code
_entity_poly.pdbx_strand_id
1 'polypeptide(L)'
;MDAGTDLIVCGAGFSKGVFKIGKERNVPIFPIVSSIKAAKLSERLGAAAIVVEGGNAGGHLGTDLDSWDIVEDIVAAVDIPVFGAGGVMEPEDAKRMMDLGVVGVQMGTRFVATTECDVDEKFKEMYINAKKGDVVQIQSCVGLPANAIISPFVEKLNAGTQERPTSCNNCLKKCDHSFCVSKKLIEGHDGNYEKGIYFAGKDVWKIKDIISVKEVFERFKPVFEGR
;
A
#
# COMPACT_ATOMS: atom_id res chain seq x y z
N MET A 1 13.16 15.28 6.73
CA MET A 1 12.92 16.65 7.24
C MET A 1 14.10 17.56 6.97
N ASP A 2 15.34 17.20 7.35
CA ASP A 2 16.53 18.01 6.98
C ASP A 2 16.70 18.17 5.46
N ALA A 3 16.23 17.19 4.67
CA ALA A 3 16.17 17.25 3.21
C ALA A 3 15.02 18.12 2.65
N GLY A 4 14.35 18.94 3.47
CA GLY A 4 13.25 19.82 3.02
C GLY A 4 11.93 19.09 2.75
N THR A 5 11.62 18.06 3.53
CA THR A 5 10.41 17.22 3.34
C THR A 5 9.13 17.99 3.71
N ASP A 6 8.20 18.13 2.75
CA ASP A 6 6.92 18.83 2.96
C ASP A 6 5.84 18.00 3.67
N LEU A 7 5.92 16.67 3.61
CA LEU A 7 4.92 15.75 4.16
C LEU A 7 5.55 14.38 4.48
N ILE A 8 5.08 13.74 5.55
CA ILE A 8 5.44 12.34 5.84
C ILE A 8 4.18 11.49 5.92
N VAL A 9 4.10 10.49 5.04
CA VAL A 9 3.13 9.40 5.16
C VAL A 9 3.74 8.27 5.99
N CYS A 10 3.06 7.85 7.05
CA CYS A 10 3.53 6.77 7.93
C CYS A 10 2.74 5.49 7.65
N GLY A 11 3.43 4.38 7.36
CA GLY A 11 2.80 3.07 7.22
C GLY A 11 2.11 2.55 8.48
N ALA A 12 1.48 1.38 8.36
CA ALA A 12 0.81 0.71 9.48
C ALA A 12 1.75 0.52 10.69
N GLY A 13 1.22 0.71 11.91
CA GLY A 13 1.96 0.54 13.15
C GLY A 13 2.89 1.71 13.52
N PHE A 14 2.61 2.92 13.03
CA PHE A 14 3.40 4.13 13.26
C PHE A 14 3.80 4.38 14.73
N SER A 15 5.00 4.93 14.92
CA SER A 15 5.48 5.34 16.25
C SER A 15 4.83 6.65 16.67
N LYS A 16 4.25 6.72 17.88
CA LYS A 16 3.71 7.98 18.43
C LYS A 16 4.71 9.14 18.44
N GLY A 17 6.01 8.83 18.49
CA GLY A 17 7.07 9.84 18.46
C GLY A 17 7.11 10.65 17.16
N VAL A 18 6.59 10.10 16.05
CA VAL A 18 6.63 10.77 14.74
C VAL A 18 5.82 12.07 14.72
N PHE A 19 4.69 12.14 15.45
CA PHE A 19 3.88 13.36 15.55
C PHE A 19 4.59 14.47 16.31
N LYS A 20 5.32 14.12 17.37
CA LYS A 20 6.15 15.10 18.10
C LYS A 20 7.21 15.68 17.17
N ILE A 21 7.91 14.82 16.43
CA ILE A 21 8.94 15.25 15.46
C ILE A 21 8.31 16.11 14.36
N GLY A 22 7.17 15.69 13.80
CA GLY A 22 6.41 16.48 12.80
C GLY A 22 6.07 17.87 13.30
N LYS A 23 5.53 17.98 14.51
CA LYS A 23 5.20 19.26 15.14
C LYS A 23 6.43 20.14 15.36
N GLU A 24 7.51 19.60 15.91
CA GLU A 24 8.74 20.35 16.18
C GLU A 24 9.39 20.91 14.91
N ARG A 25 9.18 20.24 13.78
CA ARG A 25 9.78 20.57 12.49
C ARG A 25 8.81 21.20 11.51
N ASN A 26 7.56 21.44 11.93
CA ASN A 26 6.48 21.95 11.09
C ASN A 26 6.24 21.13 9.81
N VAL A 27 6.29 19.80 9.93
CA VAL A 27 6.02 18.87 8.83
C VAL A 27 4.75 18.07 9.15
N PRO A 28 3.71 18.14 8.28
CA PRO A 28 2.49 17.36 8.46
C PRO A 28 2.76 15.86 8.43
N ILE A 29 2.02 15.13 9.25
CA ILE A 29 2.10 13.67 9.38
C ILE A 29 0.76 13.06 8.97
N PHE A 30 0.79 12.17 7.97
CA PHE A 30 -0.36 11.43 7.47
C PHE A 30 -0.18 9.93 7.77
N PRO A 31 -0.70 9.41 8.89
CA PRO A 31 -0.64 7.98 9.16
C PRO A 31 -1.65 7.20 8.32
N ILE A 32 -1.22 6.02 7.86
CA ILE A 32 -2.09 4.99 7.28
C ILE A 32 -2.79 4.24 8.42
N VAL A 33 -4.11 4.14 8.35
CA VAL A 33 -4.98 3.53 9.36
C VAL A 33 -6.04 2.64 8.71
N SER A 34 -6.51 1.65 9.46
CA SER A 34 -7.52 0.67 9.02
C SER A 34 -8.71 0.54 9.98
N SER A 35 -8.81 1.44 10.97
CA SER A 35 -9.88 1.40 11.97
C SER A 35 -10.18 2.78 12.57
N ILE A 36 -11.42 2.98 13.00
CA ILE A 36 -11.87 4.18 13.72
C ILE A 36 -10.99 4.46 14.95
N LYS A 37 -10.60 3.41 15.68
CA LYS A 37 -9.74 3.55 16.87
C LYS A 37 -8.39 4.15 16.52
N ALA A 38 -7.77 3.69 15.44
CA ALA A 38 -6.49 4.21 14.97
C ALA A 38 -6.65 5.62 14.40
N ALA A 39 -7.71 5.90 13.63
CA ALA A 39 -8.02 7.23 13.09
C ALA A 39 -8.16 8.28 14.20
N LYS A 40 -9.04 8.04 15.20
CA LYS A 40 -9.21 8.93 16.35
C LYS A 40 -7.94 9.08 17.19
N LEU A 41 -7.10 8.06 17.25
CA LEU A 41 -5.81 8.17 17.93
C LEU A 41 -4.85 9.07 17.15
N SER A 42 -4.76 8.91 15.83
CA SER A 42 -3.96 9.75 14.94
C SER A 42 -4.34 11.22 15.04
N GLU A 43 -5.64 11.52 14.97
CA GLU A 43 -6.17 12.87 15.14
C GLU A 43 -5.77 13.48 16.49
N ARG A 44 -5.98 12.76 17.61
CA ARG A 44 -5.56 13.24 18.94
C ARG A 44 -4.05 13.46 19.07
N LEU A 45 -3.24 12.74 18.29
CA LEU A 45 -1.79 12.91 18.27
C LEU A 45 -1.35 14.07 17.37
N GLY A 46 -2.26 14.72 16.65
CA GLY A 46 -1.99 15.86 15.79
C GLY A 46 -1.68 15.47 14.34
N ALA A 47 -2.26 14.37 13.85
CA ALA A 47 -2.24 14.08 12.41
C ALA A 47 -2.85 15.24 11.62
N ALA A 48 -2.22 15.62 10.52
CA ALA A 48 -2.73 16.68 9.64
C ALA A 48 -3.79 16.16 8.66
N ALA A 49 -3.72 14.88 8.31
CA ALA A 49 -4.72 14.10 7.61
C ALA A 49 -4.48 12.62 7.92
N ILE A 50 -5.36 11.73 7.48
CA ILE A 50 -5.15 10.27 7.54
C ILE A 50 -5.33 9.63 6.18
N VAL A 51 -4.68 8.50 5.96
CA VAL A 51 -4.93 7.63 4.81
C VAL A 51 -5.64 6.37 5.33
N VAL A 52 -6.84 6.09 4.83
CA VAL A 52 -7.61 4.90 5.20
C VAL A 52 -7.34 3.81 4.18
N GLU A 53 -6.73 2.72 4.65
CA GLU A 53 -6.33 1.58 3.83
C GLU A 53 -7.05 0.31 4.30
N GLY A 54 -7.70 -0.37 3.35
CA GLY A 54 -8.40 -1.64 3.61
C GLY A 54 -7.64 -2.88 3.15
N GLY A 55 -8.25 -4.04 3.40
CA GLY A 55 -7.74 -5.37 3.09
C GLY A 55 -7.63 -5.69 1.60
N ASN A 56 -8.09 -4.80 0.71
CA ASN A 56 -7.90 -4.86 -0.74
C ASN A 56 -6.65 -4.11 -1.23
N ALA A 57 -5.89 -3.45 -0.35
CA ALA A 57 -4.60 -2.85 -0.68
C ALA A 57 -3.51 -3.90 -0.92
N GLY A 58 -2.35 -3.47 -1.44
CA GLY A 58 -1.18 -4.33 -1.62
C GLY A 58 -0.22 -4.22 -0.44
N GLY A 59 0.58 -5.25 -0.19
CA GLY A 59 1.50 -5.25 0.94
C GLY A 59 0.78 -5.48 2.26
N HIS A 60 1.34 -4.98 3.37
CA HIS A 60 0.82 -5.24 4.71
C HIS A 60 -0.54 -4.65 4.98
N LEU A 61 -1.42 -5.41 5.63
CA LEU A 61 -2.80 -5.03 5.88
C LEU A 61 -3.07 -4.85 7.38
N GLY A 62 -3.84 -3.81 7.71
CA GLY A 62 -4.30 -3.55 9.08
C GLY A 62 -5.70 -4.09 9.39
N THR A 63 -6.36 -4.72 8.41
CA THR A 63 -7.72 -5.27 8.48
C THR A 63 -7.95 -6.22 7.30
N ASP A 64 -8.89 -7.15 7.43
CA ASP A 64 -9.35 -8.00 6.32
C ASP A 64 -10.51 -7.37 5.52
N LEU A 65 -11.15 -6.31 6.05
CA LEU A 65 -12.25 -5.58 5.40
C LEU A 65 -11.74 -4.70 4.27
N ASP A 66 -12.43 -4.68 3.13
CA ASP A 66 -12.02 -3.84 2.00
C ASP A 66 -12.22 -2.35 2.30
N SER A 67 -11.44 -1.50 1.63
CA SER A 67 -11.48 -0.04 1.80
C SER A 67 -12.89 0.52 1.60
N TRP A 68 -13.64 -0.08 0.66
CA TRP A 68 -15.03 0.24 0.36
C TRP A 68 -15.98 0.13 1.55
N ASP A 69 -15.67 -0.73 2.53
CA ASP A 69 -16.54 -1.04 3.66
C ASP A 69 -16.19 -0.24 4.92
N ILE A 70 -15.01 0.40 4.97
CA ILE A 70 -14.49 1.04 6.19
C ILE A 70 -14.30 2.56 6.05
N VAL A 71 -14.20 3.07 4.82
CA VAL A 71 -13.83 4.47 4.57
C VAL A 71 -14.91 5.43 5.09
N GLU A 72 -16.18 5.22 4.74
CA GLU A 72 -17.28 6.11 5.12
C GLU A 72 -17.41 6.23 6.66
N ASP A 73 -17.36 5.09 7.36
CA ASP A 73 -17.40 5.04 8.82
C ASP A 73 -16.23 5.77 9.48
N ILE A 74 -15.04 5.71 8.88
CA ILE A 74 -13.86 6.41 9.41
C ILE A 74 -13.93 7.91 9.09
N VAL A 75 -14.39 8.30 7.90
CA VAL A 75 -14.64 9.70 7.53
C VAL A 75 -15.60 10.34 8.52
N ALA A 76 -16.71 9.67 8.87
CA ALA A 76 -17.68 10.18 9.84
C ALA A 76 -17.14 10.26 11.28
N ALA A 77 -15.99 9.64 11.57
CA ALA A 77 -15.48 9.48 12.92
C ALA A 77 -14.35 10.46 13.31
N VAL A 78 -13.85 11.27 12.37
CA VAL A 78 -12.78 12.26 12.56
C VAL A 78 -13.11 13.58 11.87
N ASP A 79 -12.53 14.67 12.36
CA ASP A 79 -12.72 16.02 11.81
C ASP A 79 -11.60 16.42 10.82
N ILE A 80 -10.50 15.66 10.78
CA ILE A 80 -9.36 15.89 9.88
C ILE A 80 -9.57 15.29 8.48
N PRO A 81 -8.89 15.81 7.43
CA PRO A 81 -9.02 15.28 6.08
C PRO A 81 -8.66 13.79 5.99
N VAL A 82 -9.43 13.05 5.18
CA VAL A 82 -9.24 11.62 4.96
C VAL A 82 -8.94 11.35 3.50
N PHE A 83 -7.92 10.54 3.22
CA PHE A 83 -7.61 10.01 1.90
C PHE A 83 -7.95 8.52 1.85
N GLY A 84 -8.60 8.06 0.78
CA GLY A 84 -8.93 6.64 0.60
C GLY A 84 -7.82 5.87 -0.12
N ALA A 85 -7.48 4.65 0.33
CA ALA A 85 -6.46 3.79 -0.26
C ALA A 85 -6.93 2.33 -0.34
N GLY A 86 -6.46 1.60 -1.35
CA GLY A 86 -6.85 0.22 -1.63
C GLY A 86 -8.02 0.13 -2.61
N GLY A 87 -7.90 -0.71 -3.63
CA GLY A 87 -8.93 -0.94 -4.66
C GLY A 87 -9.08 0.12 -5.75
N VAL A 88 -8.36 1.24 -5.67
CA VAL A 88 -8.42 2.32 -6.67
C VAL A 88 -7.44 2.04 -7.81
N MET A 89 -7.95 1.60 -8.97
CA MET A 89 -7.14 1.26 -10.15
C MET A 89 -7.49 2.10 -11.38
N GLU A 90 -8.74 2.53 -11.50
CA GLU A 90 -9.29 3.29 -12.63
C GLU A 90 -10.05 4.54 -12.14
N PRO A 91 -10.36 5.52 -13.02
CA PRO A 91 -11.07 6.74 -12.64
C PRO A 91 -12.43 6.49 -11.97
N GLU A 92 -13.16 5.45 -12.38
CA GLU A 92 -14.44 5.05 -11.80
C GLU A 92 -14.28 4.61 -10.33
N ASP A 93 -13.18 3.92 -10.01
CA ASP A 93 -12.85 3.54 -8.64
C ASP A 93 -12.51 4.77 -7.80
N ALA A 94 -11.78 5.73 -8.36
CA ALA A 94 -11.49 6.99 -7.67
C ALA A 94 -12.77 7.79 -7.43
N LYS A 95 -13.67 7.86 -8.42
CA LYS A 95 -14.97 8.53 -8.26
C LYS A 95 -15.77 7.87 -7.13
N ARG A 96 -15.86 6.54 -7.13
CA ARG A 96 -16.53 5.78 -6.06
C ARG A 96 -15.92 6.09 -4.70
N MET A 97 -14.59 6.11 -4.60
CA MET A 97 -13.89 6.42 -3.36
C MET A 97 -14.19 7.84 -2.88
N MET A 98 -14.14 8.84 -3.77
CA MET A 98 -14.49 10.23 -3.46
C MET A 98 -15.93 10.39 -2.99
N ASP A 99 -16.86 9.59 -3.53
CA ASP A 99 -18.26 9.60 -3.11
C ASP A 99 -18.46 9.06 -1.66
N LEU A 100 -17.44 8.40 -1.08
CA LEU A 100 -17.43 8.00 0.34
C LEU A 100 -16.98 9.12 1.31
N GLY A 101 -16.78 10.34 0.81
CA GLY A 101 -16.47 11.53 1.63
C GLY A 101 -14.98 11.78 1.89
N VAL A 102 -14.08 11.10 1.18
CA VAL A 102 -12.64 11.40 1.23
C VAL A 102 -12.30 12.66 0.42
N VAL A 103 -11.18 13.30 0.74
CA VAL A 103 -10.67 14.49 0.01
C VAL A 103 -9.68 14.13 -1.10
N GLY A 104 -9.31 12.85 -1.21
CA GLY A 104 -8.38 12.36 -2.22
C GLY A 104 -8.16 10.86 -2.11
N VAL A 105 -7.38 10.31 -3.03
CA VAL A 105 -7.05 8.88 -3.08
C VAL A 105 -5.54 8.65 -3.09
N GLN A 106 -5.09 7.54 -2.51
CA GLN A 106 -3.72 7.05 -2.60
C GLN A 106 -3.71 5.74 -3.39
N MET A 107 -2.86 5.67 -4.41
CA MET A 107 -2.69 4.50 -5.27
C MET A 107 -1.26 3.99 -5.17
N GLY A 108 -1.10 2.67 -5.14
CA GLY A 108 0.21 2.01 -5.22
C GLY A 108 0.30 1.12 -6.46
N THR A 109 -0.54 0.08 -6.51
CA THR A 109 -0.56 -0.92 -7.58
C THR A 109 -0.66 -0.32 -8.98
N ARG A 110 -1.49 0.71 -9.19
CA ARG A 110 -1.62 1.41 -10.48
C ARG A 110 -0.31 2.05 -10.94
N PHE A 111 0.50 2.56 -10.01
CA PHE A 111 1.77 3.23 -10.32
C PHE A 111 2.92 2.26 -10.60
N VAL A 112 2.84 1.00 -10.18
CA VAL A 112 3.83 -0.03 -10.57
C VAL A 112 3.80 -0.25 -12.09
N ALA A 113 2.60 -0.29 -12.68
CA ALA A 113 2.40 -0.42 -14.11
C ALA A 113 2.51 0.95 -14.82
N THR A 114 3.61 1.67 -14.55
CA THR A 114 3.96 2.90 -15.26
C THR A 114 5.36 2.83 -15.89
N THR A 115 5.61 3.67 -16.89
CA THR A 115 6.92 3.70 -17.58
C THR A 115 8.06 4.17 -16.67
N GLU A 116 7.77 5.02 -15.69
CA GLU A 116 8.73 5.64 -14.79
C GLU A 116 9.08 4.76 -13.58
N CYS A 117 8.27 3.73 -13.28
CA CYS A 117 8.61 2.75 -12.26
C CYS A 117 9.84 1.93 -12.70
N ASP A 118 10.88 1.82 -11.86
CA ASP A 118 12.19 1.28 -12.25
C ASP A 118 12.33 -0.24 -12.10
N VAL A 119 11.28 -0.92 -11.65
CA VAL A 119 11.24 -2.38 -11.59
C VAL A 119 11.40 -2.98 -12.99
N ASP A 120 12.00 -4.18 -13.05
CA ASP A 120 12.15 -4.95 -14.28
C ASP A 120 10.81 -5.13 -15.02
N GLU A 121 10.88 -5.21 -16.35
CA GLU A 121 9.69 -5.37 -17.20
C GLU A 121 8.86 -6.59 -16.80
N LYS A 122 9.49 -7.69 -16.38
CA LYS A 122 8.80 -8.89 -15.88
C LYS A 122 7.98 -8.63 -14.64
N PHE A 123 8.41 -7.70 -13.77
CA PHE A 123 7.61 -7.28 -12.61
C PHE A 123 6.32 -6.61 -13.08
N LYS A 124 6.40 -5.72 -14.06
CA LYS A 124 5.23 -5.03 -14.63
C LYS A 124 4.33 -6.02 -15.39
N GLU A 125 4.91 -6.99 -16.09
CA GLU A 125 4.18 -8.09 -16.74
C GLU A 125 3.34 -8.89 -15.74
N MET A 126 3.84 -9.17 -14.54
CA MET A 126 3.06 -9.83 -13.48
C MET A 126 1.78 -9.05 -13.15
N TYR A 127 1.79 -7.72 -13.24
CA TYR A 127 0.65 -6.87 -12.90
C TYR A 127 -0.36 -6.83 -14.04
N ILE A 128 0.08 -6.59 -15.27
CA ILE A 128 -0.83 -6.51 -16.43
C ILE A 128 -1.43 -7.87 -16.81
N ASN A 129 -0.71 -8.96 -16.54
CA ASN A 129 -1.17 -10.33 -16.80
C ASN A 129 -1.95 -10.94 -15.64
N ALA A 130 -2.01 -10.28 -14.48
CA ALA A 130 -2.78 -10.76 -13.35
C ALA A 130 -4.27 -10.90 -13.69
N LYS A 131 -4.85 -12.00 -13.22
CA LYS A 131 -6.26 -12.34 -13.33
C LYS A 131 -6.94 -12.12 -11.99
N LYS A 132 -8.26 -12.00 -12.04
CA LYS A 132 -9.09 -11.91 -10.84
C LYS A 132 -8.89 -13.17 -9.99
N GLY A 133 -8.44 -12.99 -8.75
CA GLY A 133 -8.14 -14.08 -7.82
C GLY A 133 -6.66 -14.48 -7.72
N ASP A 134 -5.78 -13.92 -8.55
CA ASP A 134 -4.34 -14.23 -8.49
C ASP A 134 -3.64 -13.58 -7.28
N VAL A 135 -4.27 -12.57 -6.65
CA VAL A 135 -3.75 -11.97 -5.42
C VAL A 135 -4.23 -12.77 -4.22
N VAL A 136 -3.26 -13.29 -3.46
CA VAL A 136 -3.49 -14.09 -2.26
C VAL A 136 -2.91 -13.40 -1.03
N GLN A 137 -3.51 -13.70 0.12
CA GLN A 137 -3.00 -13.24 1.40
C GLN A 137 -1.88 -14.17 1.88
N ILE A 138 -0.75 -13.58 2.24
CA ILE A 138 0.40 -14.27 2.83
C ILE A 138 0.61 -13.80 4.27
N GLN A 139 1.32 -14.61 5.05
CA GLN A 139 1.83 -14.20 6.36
C GLN A 139 3.26 -13.69 6.20
N SER A 140 3.50 -12.41 6.49
CA SER A 140 4.85 -11.84 6.38
C SER A 140 5.74 -12.23 7.57
N CYS A 141 7.05 -12.09 7.38
CA CYS A 141 8.06 -12.36 8.41
C CYS A 141 7.99 -11.45 9.65
N VAL A 142 7.12 -10.43 9.65
CA VAL A 142 6.88 -9.55 10.81
C VAL A 142 5.58 -9.88 11.55
N GLY A 143 4.89 -10.96 11.16
CA GLY A 143 3.63 -11.37 11.79
C GLY A 143 2.40 -10.56 11.32
N LEU A 144 2.51 -9.83 10.22
CA LEU A 144 1.38 -9.10 9.61
C LEU A 144 0.92 -9.75 8.30
N PRO A 145 -0.40 -9.86 8.04
CA PRO A 145 -0.92 -10.31 6.76
C PRO A 145 -0.52 -9.33 5.65
N ALA A 146 -0.31 -9.84 4.44
CA ALA A 146 -0.03 -9.02 3.28
C ALA A 146 -0.60 -9.61 1.99
N ASN A 147 -1.03 -8.77 1.04
CA ASN A 147 -1.49 -9.21 -0.27
C ASN A 147 -0.34 -9.22 -1.29
N ALA A 148 -0.15 -10.37 -1.96
CA ALA A 148 0.81 -10.55 -3.03
C ALA A 148 0.21 -11.33 -4.20
N ILE A 149 0.67 -11.04 -5.42
CA ILE A 149 0.37 -11.86 -6.60
C ILE A 149 0.99 -13.25 -6.40
N ILE A 150 0.24 -14.29 -6.72
CA ILE A 150 0.72 -15.66 -6.66
C ILE A 150 1.93 -15.85 -7.58
N SER A 151 2.95 -16.50 -7.04
CA SER A 151 4.22 -16.80 -7.70
C SER A 151 4.81 -18.08 -7.10
N PRO A 152 5.81 -18.72 -7.73
CA PRO A 152 6.44 -19.92 -7.18
C PRO A 152 6.95 -19.75 -5.75
N PHE A 153 7.44 -18.54 -5.40
CA PHE A 153 7.84 -18.24 -4.03
C PHE A 153 6.66 -18.10 -3.08
N VAL A 154 5.58 -17.41 -3.48
CA VAL A 154 4.37 -17.26 -2.67
C VAL A 154 3.69 -18.61 -2.41
N GLU A 155 3.66 -19.51 -3.40
CA GLU A 155 3.16 -20.87 -3.23
C GLU A 155 3.98 -21.65 -2.20
N LYS A 156 5.32 -21.59 -2.28
CA LYS A 156 6.20 -22.20 -1.27
C LYS A 156 5.96 -21.63 0.13
N LEU A 157 5.78 -20.31 0.23
CA LEU A 157 5.51 -19.63 1.50
C LEU A 157 4.18 -20.10 2.11
N ASN A 158 3.11 -20.17 1.32
CA ASN A 158 1.81 -20.65 1.77
C ASN A 158 1.82 -22.14 2.12
N ALA A 159 2.64 -22.94 1.46
CA ALA A 159 2.88 -24.34 1.78
C ALA A 159 3.82 -24.56 2.98
N GLY A 160 4.46 -23.50 3.51
CA GLY A 160 5.44 -23.61 4.60
C GLY A 160 6.77 -24.26 4.20
N THR A 161 7.08 -24.30 2.89
CA THR A 161 8.27 -24.94 2.31
C THR A 161 9.31 -23.95 1.81
N GLN A 162 9.14 -22.67 2.12
CA GLN A 162 10.05 -21.61 1.72
C GLN A 162 11.44 -21.73 2.37
N GLU A 163 12.44 -21.23 1.66
CA GLU A 163 13.81 -21.12 2.17
C GLU A 163 13.91 -20.04 3.27
N ARG A 164 14.49 -20.43 4.40
CA ARG A 164 14.87 -19.49 5.47
C ARG A 164 16.18 -18.77 5.10
N PRO A 165 16.36 -17.51 5.53
CA PRO A 165 17.58 -16.78 5.25
C PRO A 165 18.78 -17.38 5.98
N THR A 166 19.91 -17.51 5.27
CA THR A 166 21.18 -17.97 5.82
C THR A 166 22.00 -16.82 6.44
N SER A 167 21.64 -15.57 6.16
CA SER A 167 22.27 -14.36 6.68
C SER A 167 21.21 -13.29 6.96
N CYS A 168 21.41 -12.50 8.03
CA CYS A 168 20.49 -11.42 8.42
C CYS A 168 21.28 -10.17 8.84
N ASN A 169 20.83 -9.00 8.37
CA ASN A 169 21.40 -7.69 8.72
C ASN A 169 20.61 -6.96 9.82
N ASN A 170 19.64 -7.62 10.46
CA ASN A 170 18.77 -7.06 11.50
C ASN A 170 18.04 -5.77 11.08
N CYS A 171 17.61 -5.67 9.82
CA CYS A 171 16.91 -4.50 9.28
C CYS A 171 15.55 -4.19 9.93
N LEU A 172 14.89 -5.18 10.55
CA LEU A 172 13.57 -5.04 11.16
C LEU A 172 13.65 -5.30 12.67
N LYS A 173 12.96 -4.48 13.46
CA LYS A 173 12.88 -4.64 14.93
C LYS A 173 12.25 -5.96 15.37
N LYS A 174 11.30 -6.46 14.57
CA LYS A 174 10.62 -7.74 14.76
C LYS A 174 10.69 -8.48 13.42
N CYS A 175 11.27 -9.68 13.43
CA CYS A 175 11.34 -10.56 12.27
C CYS A 175 11.45 -12.00 12.79
N ASP A 176 10.58 -12.89 12.32
CA ASP A 176 10.59 -14.32 12.68
C ASP A 176 11.57 -15.16 11.84
N HIS A 177 12.19 -14.54 10.83
CA HIS A 177 13.12 -15.18 9.89
C HIS A 177 12.50 -16.35 9.09
N SER A 178 11.17 -16.36 8.89
CA SER A 178 10.48 -17.29 7.99
C SER A 178 10.94 -17.15 6.54
N PHE A 179 11.22 -15.93 6.09
CA PHE A 179 11.93 -15.58 4.86
C PHE A 179 12.53 -14.16 5.00
N CYS A 180 13.49 -13.79 4.14
CA CYS A 180 14.00 -12.41 4.10
C CYS A 180 13.21 -11.56 3.09
N VAL A 181 12.30 -10.71 3.59
CA VAL A 181 11.47 -9.84 2.73
C VAL A 181 12.31 -8.93 1.83
N SER A 182 13.39 -8.34 2.34
CA SER A 182 14.26 -7.47 1.55
C SER A 182 14.89 -8.21 0.36
N LYS A 183 15.39 -9.43 0.58
CA LYS A 183 15.95 -10.23 -0.52
C LYS A 183 14.87 -10.58 -1.55
N LYS A 184 13.67 -10.96 -1.11
CA LYS A 184 12.57 -11.33 -2.01
C LYS A 184 12.03 -10.14 -2.80
N LEU A 185 12.04 -8.94 -2.22
CA LEU A 185 11.73 -7.70 -2.92
C LEU A 185 12.77 -7.36 -3.99
N ILE A 186 14.06 -7.52 -3.69
CA ILE A 186 15.14 -7.31 -4.67
C ILE A 186 15.02 -8.33 -5.82
N GLU A 187 14.83 -9.60 -5.51
CA GLU A 187 14.63 -10.64 -6.54
C GLU A 187 13.41 -10.34 -7.41
N GLY A 188 12.33 -9.83 -6.80
CA GLY A 188 11.16 -9.35 -7.55
C GLY A 188 11.54 -8.19 -8.46
N HIS A 189 12.10 -7.12 -7.89
CA HIS A 189 12.55 -5.90 -8.58
C HIS A 189 13.41 -6.22 -9.81
N ASP A 190 14.33 -7.18 -9.69
CA ASP A 190 15.26 -7.60 -10.75
C ASP A 190 14.64 -8.63 -11.72
N GLY A 191 13.32 -8.84 -11.67
CA GLY A 191 12.59 -9.69 -12.63
C GLY A 191 12.70 -11.20 -12.39
N ASN A 192 13.15 -11.64 -11.21
CA ASN A 192 13.25 -13.07 -10.90
C ASN A 192 11.92 -13.66 -10.45
N TYR A 193 11.13 -14.12 -11.43
CA TYR A 193 9.84 -14.77 -11.22
C TYR A 193 9.85 -15.89 -10.15
N GLU A 194 10.89 -16.73 -10.15
CA GLU A 194 10.98 -17.91 -9.27
C GLU A 194 11.20 -17.55 -7.79
N LYS A 195 11.87 -16.42 -7.53
CA LYS A 195 12.31 -16.04 -6.18
C LYS A 195 11.67 -14.76 -5.67
N GLY A 196 11.04 -13.98 -6.55
CA GLY A 196 10.46 -12.69 -6.25
C GLY A 196 9.15 -12.76 -5.47
N ILE A 197 8.88 -11.69 -4.74
CA ILE A 197 7.56 -11.42 -4.16
C ILE A 197 7.00 -10.13 -4.76
N TYR A 198 5.71 -10.13 -5.11
CA TYR A 198 5.07 -9.07 -5.88
C TYR A 198 3.84 -8.56 -5.12
N PHE A 199 4.00 -7.51 -4.31
CA PHE A 199 2.91 -6.96 -3.49
C PHE A 199 1.93 -6.12 -4.31
N ALA A 200 0.67 -6.56 -4.41
CA ALA A 200 -0.34 -5.87 -5.20
C ALA A 200 -1.71 -5.88 -4.49
N GLY A 201 -2.52 -4.86 -4.75
CA GLY A 201 -3.91 -4.84 -4.31
C GLY A 201 -4.75 -5.86 -5.06
N LYS A 202 -5.83 -6.34 -4.43
CA LYS A 202 -6.70 -7.41 -4.96
C LYS A 202 -7.23 -7.12 -6.38
N ASP A 203 -7.39 -5.84 -6.71
CA ASP A 203 -7.93 -5.38 -7.99
C ASP A 203 -6.86 -5.15 -9.08
N VAL A 204 -5.62 -5.60 -8.90
CA VAL A 204 -4.54 -5.49 -9.90
C VAL A 204 -4.95 -6.01 -11.28
N TRP A 205 -5.85 -7.00 -11.32
CA TRP A 205 -6.36 -7.59 -12.57
C TRP A 205 -7.11 -6.59 -13.47
N LYS A 206 -7.55 -5.44 -12.96
CA LYS A 206 -8.13 -4.35 -13.78
C LYS A 206 -7.07 -3.64 -14.62
N ILE A 207 -5.81 -3.65 -14.18
CA ILE A 207 -4.70 -3.02 -14.89
C ILE A 207 -4.32 -3.89 -16.10
N LYS A 208 -4.34 -3.30 -17.29
CA LYS A 208 -4.09 -3.99 -18.57
C LYS A 208 -3.08 -3.26 -19.48
N ASP A 209 -2.52 -2.17 -19.00
CA ASP A 209 -1.63 -1.30 -19.75
C ASP A 209 -0.46 -0.83 -18.87
N ILE A 210 0.65 -0.52 -19.53
CA ILE A 210 1.78 0.20 -18.94
C ILE A 210 1.79 1.57 -19.61
N ILE A 211 1.56 2.62 -18.82
CA ILE A 211 1.40 4.00 -19.32
C ILE A 211 2.29 4.96 -18.54
N SER A 212 2.47 6.19 -19.00
CA SER A 212 3.23 7.17 -18.23
C SER A 212 2.51 7.58 -16.95
N VAL A 213 3.26 7.99 -15.93
CA VAL A 213 2.69 8.64 -14.74
C VAL A 213 1.84 9.84 -15.14
N LYS A 214 2.30 10.62 -16.13
CA LYS A 214 1.54 11.73 -16.69
C LYS A 214 0.17 11.29 -17.20
N GLU A 215 0.11 10.20 -17.97
CA GLU A 215 -1.14 9.67 -18.50
C GLU A 215 -2.05 9.13 -17.39
N VAL A 216 -1.50 8.50 -16.33
CA VAL A 216 -2.29 8.16 -15.13
C VAL A 216 -2.95 9.42 -14.57
N PHE A 217 -2.21 10.50 -14.35
CA PHE A 217 -2.80 11.75 -13.86
C PHE A 217 -3.85 12.33 -14.81
N GLU A 218 -3.60 12.33 -16.12
CA GLU A 218 -4.56 12.81 -17.12
C GLU A 218 -5.88 12.02 -17.10
N ARG A 219 -5.81 10.68 -16.94
CA ARG A 219 -7.01 9.83 -16.82
C ARG A 219 -7.81 10.11 -15.55
N PHE A 220 -7.14 10.37 -14.43
CA PHE A 220 -7.78 10.58 -13.14
C PHE A 220 -8.24 12.02 -12.91
N LYS A 221 -7.62 13.01 -13.58
CA LYS A 221 -7.91 14.44 -13.42
C LYS A 221 -9.40 14.79 -13.48
N PRO A 222 -10.22 14.27 -14.43
CA PRO A 222 -11.64 14.63 -14.50
C PRO A 222 -12.45 14.28 -13.25
N VAL A 223 -12.01 13.30 -12.45
CA VAL A 223 -12.68 12.91 -11.20
C VAL A 223 -12.60 14.00 -10.13
N PHE A 224 -11.52 14.79 -10.15
CA PHE A 224 -11.19 15.81 -9.16
C PHE A 224 -11.47 17.24 -9.65
N GLU A 225 -11.76 17.44 -10.93
CA GLU A 225 -12.15 18.74 -11.46
C GLU A 225 -13.55 19.13 -10.94
N GLY A 226 -13.64 20.27 -10.26
CA GLY A 226 -14.91 20.80 -9.75
C GLY A 226 -15.35 20.25 -8.38
N ARG A 227 -14.45 19.55 -7.67
CA ARG A 227 -14.63 19.17 -6.25
C ARG A 227 -13.86 20.09 -5.33
#